data_AF-A0A176J412-F1
#
_entry.id   AF-A0A176J412-F1
#
_cell.length_a   1.000
_cell.length_b   1.000
_cell.length_c   1.000
_cell.angle_alpha   90.00
_cell.angle_beta   90.00
_cell.angle_gamma   90.00
#
_symmetry.space_group_name_H-M   'P 1'
#
loop_
_entity.id
_entity.type
_entity.pdbx_description
1 polymer ?
#
loop_
_entity_poly.entity_id
_entity_poly.type
_entity_poly.pdbx_seq_one_letter_code
_entity_poly.pdbx_strand_id
1 'polypeptide(L)'
;MKEFLSFNKMITPAIITIIFYIGSGISVLTGLVMMFNSGESMTPGLQILMGLFTMLLGPFAIRIYCELLIVMFKMNESLGKIASDRNEEEEKIG
;
A
#
# COMPACT_ATOMS: atom_id res chain seq x y z
N MET A 1 8.34 -26.14 -7.93
CA MET A 1 7.15 -25.47 -7.34
C MET A 1 7.24 -25.41 -5.81
N LYS A 2 8.32 -24.82 -5.26
CA LYS A 2 8.48 -24.60 -3.81
C LYS A 2 9.22 -23.29 -3.49
N GLU A 3 9.41 -22.43 -4.49
CA GLU A 3 10.07 -21.13 -4.36
C GLU A 3 9.09 -19.99 -4.03
N PHE A 4 7.78 -20.23 -4.10
CA PHE A 4 6.78 -19.25 -3.63
C PHE A 4 6.69 -19.18 -2.10
N LEU A 5 7.38 -20.09 -1.40
CA LEU A 5 7.56 -20.09 0.06
C LEU A 5 9.02 -19.84 0.46
N SER A 6 9.83 -19.31 -0.47
CA SER A 6 11.10 -18.71 -0.10
C SER A 6 10.80 -17.41 0.64
N PHE A 7 10.72 -17.50 1.97
CA PHE A 7 10.75 -16.37 2.92
C PHE A 7 11.94 -15.40 2.72
N ASN A 8 12.83 -15.69 1.75
CA ASN A 8 13.90 -14.85 1.24
C ASN A 8 13.44 -13.72 0.30
N LYS A 9 12.23 -13.77 -0.26
CA LYS A 9 11.70 -12.67 -1.06
C LYS A 9 10.50 -12.12 -0.31
N MET A 10 10.61 -10.90 0.20
CA MET A 10 9.60 -10.31 1.08
C MET A 10 8.19 -10.53 0.50
N ILE A 11 7.40 -11.39 1.14
CA ILE A 11 5.98 -11.63 0.84
C ILE A 11 5.16 -10.39 1.23
N THR A 12 5.60 -9.68 2.26
CA THR A 12 4.96 -8.47 2.80
C THR A 12 4.65 -7.39 1.77
N PRO A 13 5.57 -6.92 0.91
CA PRO A 13 5.30 -5.92 -0.12
C PRO A 13 4.33 -6.43 -1.18
N ALA A 14 4.36 -7.72 -1.52
CA ALA A 14 3.39 -8.31 -2.45
C ALA A 14 1.96 -8.27 -1.87
N ILE A 15 1.81 -8.62 -0.58
CA ILE A 15 0.52 -8.54 0.13
C ILE A 15 0.01 -7.10 0.18
N ILE A 16 0.86 -6.14 0.55
CA ILE A 16 0.49 -4.71 0.61
C ILE A 16 -0.02 -4.22 -0.75
N THR A 17 0.62 -4.65 -1.84
CA THR A 17 0.23 -4.27 -3.21
C THR A 17 -1.15 -4.81 -3.59
N ILE A 18 -1.49 -6.03 -3.17
CA ILE A 18 -2.82 -6.63 -3.40
C ILE A 18 -3.89 -5.89 -2.60
N ILE A 19 -3.62 -5.60 -1.33
CA ILE A 19 -4.53 -4.82 -0.47
C ILE A 19 -4.74 -3.41 -1.04
N PHE A 20 -3.69 -2.77 -1.55
CA PHE A 20 -3.77 -1.47 -2.21
C PHE A 20 -4.75 -1.48 -3.39
N TYR A 21 -4.65 -2.48 -4.26
CA TYR A 21 -5.50 -2.55 -5.46
C TYR A 21 -6.98 -2.74 -5.07
N ILE A 22 -7.24 -3.59 -4.08
CA ILE A 22 -8.59 -3.81 -3.54
C ILE A 22 -9.11 -2.55 -2.85
N GLY A 23 -8.32 -1.92 -1.98
CA GLY A 23 -8.67 -0.71 -1.26
C GLY A 23 -8.91 0.48 -2.18
N SER A 24 -8.09 0.65 -3.21
CA SER A 24 -8.29 1.66 -4.26
C SER A 24 -9.58 1.40 -5.03
N GLY A 25 -9.89 0.14 -5.36
CA GLY A 25 -11.15 -0.24 -6.00
C GLY A 25 -12.36 0.13 -5.14
N ILE A 26 -12.31 -0.20 -3.84
CA ILE A 26 -13.35 0.16 -2.87
C ILE A 26 -13.50 1.67 -2.75
N SER A 27 -12.39 2.42 -2.69
CA SER A 27 -12.43 3.89 -2.58
C SER A 27 -13.09 4.56 -3.78
N VAL A 28 -12.90 4.03 -4.99
CA VAL A 28 -13.59 4.52 -6.18
C VAL A 28 -15.07 4.16 -6.12
N LEU A 29 -15.38 2.93 -5.67
CA LEU A 29 -16.75 2.46 -5.53
C LEU A 29 -17.54 3.28 -4.50
N THR A 30 -16.95 3.58 -3.34
CA THR A 30 -17.58 4.39 -2.29
C THR A 30 -17.78 5.84 -2.73
N GLY A 31 -16.82 6.43 -3.44
CA GLY A 31 -16.99 7.75 -4.05
C GLY A 31 -18.15 7.80 -5.04
N LEU A 32 -18.28 6.77 -5.89
CA LEU A 32 -19.37 6.66 -6.85
C LEU A 32 -20.73 6.47 -6.16
N VAL A 33 -20.80 5.60 -5.15
CA VAL A 33 -22.00 5.39 -4.33
C VAL A 33 -22.41 6.67 -3.61
N MET A 34 -21.46 7.46 -3.08
CA MET A 34 -21.74 8.76 -2.46
C MET A 34 -22.37 9.75 -3.46
N MET A 35 -21.91 9.76 -4.71
CA MET A 35 -22.50 10.61 -5.75
C MET A 35 -23.93 10.17 -6.11
N PHE A 36 -24.20 8.86 -6.20
CA PHE A 36 -25.56 8.36 -6.48
C PHE A 36 -26.55 8.59 -5.33
N ASN A 37 -26.10 8.49 -4.06
CA ASN A 37 -26.94 8.73 -2.89
C ASN A 37 -27.11 10.23 -2.56
N SER A 38 -26.41 11.13 -3.26
CA SER A 38 -26.51 12.58 -3.02
C SER A 38 -27.91 13.16 -3.30
N GLY A 39 -28.74 12.47 -4.08
CA GLY A 39 -30.11 12.89 -4.41
C GLY A 39 -31.08 12.89 -3.23
N GLU A 40 -30.84 12.08 -2.19
CA GLU A 40 -31.69 12.02 -0.99
C GLU A 40 -31.21 12.94 0.15
N SER A 41 -30.14 13.68 -0.09
CA SER A 41 -29.42 14.40 0.96
C SER A 41 -29.82 15.87 1.03
N MET A 42 -29.86 16.44 2.23
CA MET A 42 -30.31 17.82 2.51
C MET A 42 -29.47 18.90 1.80
N THR A 43 -28.30 18.58 1.26
CA THR A 43 -27.43 19.47 0.49
C THR A 43 -26.69 18.71 -0.63
N PRO A 44 -27.34 18.48 -1.79
CA PRO A 44 -26.79 17.63 -2.85
C PRO A 44 -25.48 18.18 -3.44
N GLY A 45 -25.35 19.51 -3.58
CA GLY A 45 -24.16 20.13 -4.19
C GLY A 45 -22.85 19.91 -3.40
N LEU A 46 -22.92 19.94 -2.07
CA LEU A 46 -21.75 19.76 -1.21
C LEU A 46 -21.30 18.29 -1.18
N GLN A 47 -22.26 17.37 -1.24
CA GLN A 47 -21.99 15.93 -1.21
C GLN A 47 -21.38 15.41 -2.52
N ILE A 48 -21.79 15.96 -3.65
CA ILE A 48 -21.17 15.68 -4.95
C ILE A 48 -19.72 16.17 -4.98
N LEU A 49 -19.46 17.38 -4.45
CA LEU A 49 -18.10 17.92 -4.35
C LEU A 49 -17.21 17.07 -3.44
N MET A 50 -17.73 16.65 -2.28
CA MET A 50 -17.02 15.77 -1.34
C MET A 50 -16.80 14.37 -1.92
N GLY A 51 -17.76 13.83 -2.67
CA GLY A 51 -17.62 12.55 -3.38
C GLY A 51 -16.53 12.60 -4.46
N LEU A 52 -16.48 13.69 -5.24
CA LEU A 52 -15.43 13.92 -6.24
C LEU A 52 -14.04 14.02 -5.58
N PHE A 53 -13.95 14.79 -4.49
CA PHE A 53 -12.71 14.89 -3.70
C PHE A 53 -12.29 13.55 -3.12
N THR A 54 -13.23 12.76 -2.59
CA THR A 54 -12.96 11.43 -2.02
C THR A 54 -12.53 10.44 -3.10
N MET A 55 -13.11 10.49 -4.30
CA MET A 55 -12.74 9.65 -5.42
C MET A 55 -11.33 9.96 -5.94
N LEU A 56 -10.87 11.21 -5.85
CA LEU A 56 -9.52 11.63 -6.26
C LEU A 56 -8.48 11.43 -5.14
N LEU A 57 -8.77 11.94 -3.93
CA LEU A 57 -7.86 11.88 -2.79
C LEU A 57 -7.78 10.50 -2.15
N GLY A 58 -8.83 9.69 -2.19
CA GLY A 58 -8.84 8.36 -1.59
C GLY A 58 -7.76 7.45 -2.16
N PRO A 59 -7.74 7.18 -3.49
CA PRO A 59 -6.69 6.41 -4.13
C PRO A 59 -5.30 7.06 -3.99
N PHE A 60 -5.24 8.39 -4.02
CA PHE A 60 -3.98 9.14 -3.92
C PHE A 60 -3.33 9.02 -2.54
N ALA A 61 -4.12 9.14 -1.47
CA ALA A 61 -3.64 8.92 -0.10
C ALA A 61 -3.20 7.45 0.09
N ILE A 62 -4.01 6.49 -0.36
CA ILE A 62 -3.70 5.06 -0.27
C ILE A 62 -2.39 4.72 -1.01
N ARG A 63 -2.13 5.38 -2.15
CA ARG A 63 -0.87 5.30 -2.91
C ARG A 63 0.33 5.69 -2.05
N ILE A 64 0.28 6.89 -1.48
CA ILE A 64 1.37 7.44 -0.66
C ILE A 64 1.65 6.55 0.56
N TYR A 65 0.59 6.14 1.27
CA TYR A 65 0.75 5.25 2.43
C TYR A 65 1.36 3.90 2.05
N CYS A 66 0.90 3.27 0.95
CA CYS A 66 1.44 1.98 0.52
C CYS A 66 2.91 2.07 0.07
N GLU A 67 3.30 3.13 -0.64
CA GLU A 67 4.70 3.36 -1.00
C GLU A 67 5.58 3.53 0.24
N LEU A 68 5.14 4.30 1.24
CA LEU A 68 5.87 4.46 2.50
C LEU A 68 6.06 3.12 3.23
N LEU A 69 4.99 2.31 3.32
CA LEU A 69 5.04 0.99 3.96
C LEU A 69 6.03 0.06 3.24
N ILE A 70 5.97 -0.01 1.92
CA ILE A 70 6.88 -0.84 1.12
C ILE A 70 8.33 -0.37 1.31
N VAL A 71 8.58 0.95 1.29
CA VAL A 71 9.92 1.53 1.48
C VAL A 71 10.50 1.16 2.85
N MET A 72 9.72 1.27 3.93
CA MET A 72 10.15 0.89 5.27
C MET A 72 10.55 -0.59 5.35
N PHE A 73 9.73 -1.44 4.73
CA PHE A 73 9.98 -2.88 4.66
C PHE A 73 11.25 -3.20 3.84
N LYS A 74 11.48 -2.52 2.71
CA LYS A 74 12.71 -2.68 1.90
C LYS A 74 13.97 -2.19 2.62
N MET A 75 13.84 -1.12 3.41
CA MET A 75 14.93 -0.62 4.23
C MET A 75 15.33 -1.65 5.27
N ASN A 76 14.37 -2.27 5.96
CA ASN A 76 14.62 -3.33 6.93
C ASN A 76 15.35 -4.55 6.32
N GLU A 77 14.95 -4.97 5.11
CA GLU A 77 15.64 -6.04 4.37
C GLU A 77 17.10 -5.66 4.04
N SER A 78 17.31 -4.41 3.61
CA SER A 78 18.65 -3.90 3.27
C SER A 78 19.58 -3.88 4.49
N LEU A 79 19.07 -3.50 5.66
CA LEU A 79 19.81 -3.53 6.93
C LEU A 79 20.19 -4.96 7.34
N GLY A 80 19.26 -5.91 7.22
CA GLY A 80 19.54 -7.33 7.51
C GLY A 80 20.64 -7.90 6.61
N LYS A 81 20.68 -7.47 5.34
CA LYS A 81 21.70 -7.91 4.37
C LYS A 81 23.09 -7.38 4.72
N ILE A 82 23.20 -6.10 5.07
CA ILE A 82 24.48 -5.47 5.49
C ILE A 82 25.02 -6.13 6.77
N ALA A 83 24.15 -6.54 7.70
CA ALA A 83 24.56 -7.25 8.91
C ALA A 83 25.12 -8.65 8.60
N SER A 84 24.54 -9.36 7.63
CA SER A 84 25.02 -10.67 7.20
C SER A 84 26.38 -10.58 6.48
N ASP A 85 26.54 -9.60 5.57
CA ASP A 85 27.78 -9.41 4.83
C ASP A 85 28.96 -9.12 5.76
N ARG A 86 28.76 -8.37 6.85
CA ARG A 86 29.83 -8.13 7.85
C ARG A 86 30.29 -9.39 8.59
N ASN A 87 29.39 -10.33 8.88
CA ASN A 87 29.76 -11.55 9.60
C ASN A 87 30.59 -12.50 8.72
N GLU A 88 30.32 -12.56 7.42
CA GLU A 88 31.14 -13.34 6.47
C GLU A 88 32.54 -12.73 6.26
N GLU A 89 32.68 -11.41 6.38
CA GLU A 89 33.99 -10.77 6.35
C GLU A 89 34.81 -11.09 7.61
N GLU A 90 34.22 -11.07 8.81
CA GLU A 90 34.96 -11.43 10.03
C GLU A 90 35.37 -12.92 10.08
N GLU A 91 34.56 -13.84 9.53
CA GLU A 91 34.92 -15.27 9.43
C GLU A 91 36.07 -15.52 8.43
N LYS A 92 36.24 -14.67 7.42
CA LYS A 92 37.35 -14.79 6.45
C LYS A 92 38.67 -14.19 6.94
N ILE A 93 38.63 -13.36 7.99
CA ILE A 93 39.80 -12.67 8.53
C ILE A 93 40.33 -13.36 9.81
N GLY A 94 39.52 -14.19 10.48
CA GLY A 94 39.89 -15.02 11.65
C GLY A 94 40.40 -16.41 11.28
#